data_AF-A0A7W8S6R5-F1
#
_entry.id   AF-A0A7W8S6R5-F1
#
_cell.length_a   1.000
_cell.length_b   1.000
_cell.length_c   1.000
_cell.angle_alpha   90.00
_cell.angle_beta   90.00
_cell.angle_gamma   90.00
#
_symmetry.space_group_name_H-M   'P 1'
#
loop_
_entity.id
_entity.type
_entity.pdbx_description
1 polymer ?
#
loop_
_entity_poly.entity_id
_entity_poly.type
_entity_poly.pdbx_seq_one_letter_code
_entity_poly.pdbx_strand_id
1 'polypeptide(L)' 'MKTMEDRWTEFAVQCISPNAPAIQFQVMRIAFYAGFKAMLDVDEELTRLTDEAAILTLERFYRESRNFIASIKE' A
#
# COMPACT_ATOMS: atom_id res chain seq x y z
N MET A 1 -4.33 7.69 -17.63
CA MET A 1 -4.38 7.05 -16.30
C MET A 1 -3.43 5.88 -16.33
N LYS A 2 -2.52 5.74 -15.34
CA LYS A 2 -1.62 4.57 -15.26
C LYS A 2 -2.45 3.31 -14.97
N THR A 3 -2.12 2.21 -15.62
CA THR A 3 -2.71 0.90 -15.35
C THR A 3 -2.13 0.29 -14.07
N MET A 4 -2.74 -0.78 -13.56
CA MET A 4 -2.19 -1.51 -12.43
C MET A 4 -0.81 -2.13 -12.76
N GLU A 5 -0.58 -2.53 -14.02
CA GLU A 5 0.71 -3.05 -14.46
C GLU A 5 1.79 -1.96 -14.47
N ASP A 6 1.45 -0.74 -14.89
CA ASP A 6 2.39 0.40 -14.87
C ASP A 6 2.82 0.70 -13.44
N ARG A 7 1.86 0.68 -12.50
CA ARG A 7 2.12 0.91 -11.06
C ARG A 7 2.96 -0.21 -10.44
N TRP A 8 2.65 -1.46 -10.79
CA TRP A 8 3.45 -2.61 -10.39
C TRP A 8 4.90 -2.47 -10.87
N THR A 9 5.09 -2.11 -12.14
CA THR A 9 6.42 -1.95 -12.73
C THR A 9 7.23 -0.89 -11.99
N GLU A 10 6.62 0.26 -11.67
CA GLU A 10 7.26 1.32 -10.88
C GLU A 10 7.65 0.85 -9.47
N PHE A 11 6.77 0.11 -8.80
CA PHE A 11 7.03 -0.46 -7.48
C PHE A 11 8.16 -1.49 -7.52
N ALA A 12 8.13 -2.41 -8.48
CA ALA A 12 9.12 -3.47 -8.62
C ALA A 12 10.54 -2.90 -8.81
N VAL A 13 10.68 -1.86 -9.62
CA VAL A 13 11.97 -1.17 -9.86
C VAL A 13 12.52 -0.54 -8.57
N GLN A 14 11.66 -0.06 -7.68
CA GLN A 14 12.08 0.63 -6.46
C GLN A 14 12.32 -0.31 -5.27
N CYS A 15 11.60 -1.43 -5.22
CA CYS A 15 11.53 -2.27 -4.02
C CYS A 15 12.16 -3.66 -4.18
N ILE A 16 12.38 -4.14 -5.40
CA ILE A 16 12.86 -5.50 -5.65
C ILE A 16 14.27 -5.43 -6.22
N SER A 17 15.20 -6.12 -5.55
CA SER A 17 16.57 -6.26 -6.06
C SER A 17 16.57 -6.90 -7.45
N PRO A 18 17.39 -6.42 -8.41
CA PRO A 18 17.56 -7.08 -9.71
C PRO A 18 18.02 -8.54 -9.62
N ASN A 19 18.65 -8.90 -8.49
CA ASN A 19 19.15 -10.24 -8.21
C ASN A 19 18.17 -11.07 -7.35
N ALA A 20 16.95 -10.57 -7.09
CA ALA A 20 15.97 -11.30 -6.31
C ALA A 20 15.53 -12.58 -7.03
N PRO A 21 15.37 -13.71 -6.32
CA PRO A 21 14.86 -14.93 -6.92
C PRO A 21 13.41 -14.74 -7.38
N ALA A 22 12.97 -15.51 -8.38
CA ALA A 22 11.62 -15.41 -8.95
C ALA A 22 10.50 -15.51 -7.89
N ILE A 23 10.70 -16.32 -6.84
CA ILE A 23 9.74 -16.46 -5.75
C ILE A 23 9.55 -15.16 -4.97
N GLN A 24 10.61 -14.37 -4.77
CA GLN A 24 10.51 -13.07 -4.09
C GLN A 24 9.71 -12.10 -4.96
N PHE A 25 9.91 -12.11 -6.28
CA PHE A 25 9.12 -11.29 -7.19
C PHE A 25 7.63 -11.63 -7.14
N GLN A 26 7.28 -12.92 -7.12
CA GLN A 26 5.88 -13.37 -7.02
C GLN A 26 5.25 -12.96 -5.68
N VAL A 27 5.95 -13.16 -4.55
CA VAL A 27 5.45 -12.78 -3.22
C VAL A 27 5.26 -11.26 -3.13
N MET A 28 6.22 -10.48 -3.62
CA MET A 28 6.14 -9.02 -3.68
C MET A 28 4.96 -8.55 -4.54
N ARG A 29 4.65 -9.24 -5.64
CA ARG A 29 3.50 -8.92 -6.51
C ARG A 29 2.17 -9.13 -5.80
N ILE A 30 2.05 -10.20 -5.01
CA ILE A 30 0.87 -10.45 -4.18
C ILE A 30 0.75 -9.37 -3.10
N ALA A 31 1.85 -9.04 -2.41
CA ALA A 31 1.86 -7.99 -1.39
C ALA A 31 1.49 -6.61 -1.97
N PHE A 32 1.99 -6.27 -3.14
CA PHE A 32 1.61 -5.06 -3.87
C PHE A 32 0.12 -5.02 -4.17
N TYR A 33 -0.44 -6.11 -4.70
CA TYR A 33 -1.87 -6.19 -5.00
C TYR A 33 -2.73 -6.04 -3.73
N ALA A 34 -2.33 -6.70 -2.63
CA ALA A 34 -3.02 -6.58 -1.35
C ALA A 34 -3.01 -5.13 -0.83
N GLY A 35 -1.86 -4.44 -0.89
CA GLY A 35 -1.75 -3.02 -0.52
C GLY A 35 -2.58 -2.10 -1.40
N PHE A 36 -2.62 -2.35 -2.72
CA PHE A 36 -3.46 -1.60 -3.65
C PHE A 36 -4.95 -1.76 -3.34
N LYS A 37 -5.40 -3.00 -3.10
CA LYS A 37 -6.79 -3.30 -2.71
C LYS A 37 -7.16 -2.65 -1.39
N ALA A 38 -6.27 -2.70 -0.39
CA ALA A 38 -6.48 -2.03 0.90
C ALA A 38 -6.62 -0.51 0.75
N MET A 39 -5.85 0.13 -0.14
CA MET A 39 -6.02 1.56 -0.43
C MET A 39 -7.39 1.86 -1.07
N LEU A 40 -7.87 1.01 -1.99
CA LEU A 40 -9.22 1.15 -2.54
C LEU A 40 -10.32 0.96 -1.49
N ASP A 41 -10.16 0.02 -0.55
CA ASP A 41 -11.09 -0.17 0.55
C ASP A 41 -11.15 1.09 1.44
N VAL A 42 -10.00 1.72 1.71
CA VAL A 42 -9.93 2.99 2.46
C VAL A 42 -10.62 4.11 1.68
N ASP A 43 -10.32 4.27 0.39
CA ASP A 43 -10.98 5.29 -0.44
C ASP A 43 -12.50 5.11 -0.46
N GLU A 44 -12.98 3.86 -0.59
CA GLU A 44 -14.40 3.54 -0.54
C GLU A 44 -15.02 3.91 0.83
N GLU A 45 -14.35 3.57 1.94
CA GLU A 45 -14.80 3.94 3.29
C GLU A 45 -14.91 5.46 3.43
N LEU A 46 -13.89 6.20 3.01
CA LEU A 46 -13.84 7.65 3.12
C LEU A 46 -14.95 8.34 2.32
N THR A 47 -15.34 7.80 1.16
CA THR A 47 -16.42 8.38 0.33
C THR A 47 -17.79 8.38 1.01
N ARG A 48 -17.96 7.59 2.08
CA ARG A 48 -19.22 7.46 2.82
C ARG A 48 -19.26 8.31 4.09
N LEU A 49 -18.17 9.01 4.41
CA LEU A 49 -18.02 9.82 5.62
C LEU A 49 -18.24 11.31 5.33
N THR A 50 -18.47 12.08 6.40
CA THR A 50 -18.32 13.54 6.34
C THR A 50 -16.84 13.91 6.25
N ASP A 51 -16.52 15.10 5.75
CA ASP A 51 -15.12 15.57 5.64
C ASP A 51 -14.38 15.48 6.98
N GLU A 52 -15.02 15.88 8.08
CA GLU A 52 -14.41 15.82 9.43
C GLU A 52 -14.11 14.38 9.86
N ALA A 53 -15.04 13.45 9.63
CA ALA A 53 -14.83 12.03 9.96
C ALA A 53 -13.78 11.37 9.03
N ALA A 54 -13.74 11.77 7.75
CA ALA A 54 -12.73 11.32 6.80
C ALA A 54 -11.32 11.77 7.21
N ILE A 55 -11.16 13.03 7.65
CA ILE A 55 -9.88 13.56 8.15
C ILE A 55 -9.40 12.77 9.37
N LEU A 56 -10.27 12.52 10.35
CA LEU A 56 -9.92 11.76 11.55
C LEU A 56 -9.54 10.31 11.21
N THR A 57 -10.23 9.70 10.25
CA THR A 57 -9.96 8.34 9.78
C THR A 57 -8.60 8.25 9.08
N LEU A 58 -8.28 9.21 8.20
CA LEU A 58 -6.98 9.32 7.56
C LEU A 58 -5.84 9.51 8.58
N GLU A 59 -6.06 10.36 9.60
CA GLU A 59 -5.08 10.55 10.67
C GLU A 59 -4.83 9.26 11.46
N ARG A 60 -5.89 8.49 11.75
CA ARG A 60 -5.77 7.17 12.39
C ARG A 60 -4.91 6.23 11.54
N PHE A 61 -5.21 6.06 10.25
CA PHE A 61 -4.44 5.19 9.36
C PHE A 61 -2.98 5.64 9.22
N TYR A 62 -2.72 6.94 9.19
CA TYR A 62 -1.36 7.48 9.18
C TYR A 62 -0.59 7.07 10.45
N ARG A 63 -1.20 7.24 11.64
CA ARG A 63 -0.58 6.84 12.91
C ARG A 63 -0.34 5.33 12.98
N GLU A 64 -1.30 4.51 12.58
CA GLU A 64 -1.16 3.05 12.52
C GLU A 64 -0.03 2.62 11.58
N SER A 65 0.05 3.21 10.39
CA SER A 65 1.11 2.93 9.41
C SER A 65 2.50 3.29 9.96
N ARG A 66 2.62 4.43 10.66
CA ARG A 66 3.86 4.86 11.31
C ARG A 66 4.31 3.87 12.38
N ASN A 67 3.37 3.38 13.19
CA ASN A 67 3.66 2.39 14.22
C ASN A 67 4.08 1.04 13.63
N PHE A 68 3.40 0.60 12.57
CA PHE A 68 3.76 -0.63 11.86
C PHE A 68 5.17 -0.55 11.21
N ILE A 69 5.53 0.60 10.61
CA ILE A 69 6.88 0.80 10.08
C ILE A 69 7.93 0.77 11.21
N ALA A 70 7.61 1.35 12.36
CA ALA A 70 8.50 1.31 13.52
C ALA A 70 8.74 -0.13 14.00
N SER A 71 7.71 -0.98 14.02
CA SER A 71 7.83 -2.37 14.48
C SER A 71 8.63 -3.28 13.54
N ILE A 72 8.89 -2.88 12.29
CA ILE A 72 9.73 -3.65 11.35
C ILE A 72 11.23 -3.43 11.63
N LYS A 73 11.59 -2.36 12.35
CA LYS A 73 12.98 -1.99 12.64
C LYS A 73 13.52 -2.60 13.94
N GLU A 74 12.72 -3.39 14.63
CA GLU A 74 13.07 -4.18 15.82
C GLU A 74 13.34 -5.64 15.42
#